data_AF-A0A7H8IZ84-F1
#
_entry.id   AF-A0A7H8IZ84-F1
#
_cell.length_a   1.000
_cell.length_b   1.000
_cell.length_c   1.000
_cell.angle_alpha   90.00
_cell.angle_beta   90.00
_cell.angle_gamma   90.00
#
_symmetry.space_group_name_H-M   'P 1'
#
loop_
_entity.id
_entity.type
_entity.pdbx_description
1 polymer ?
#
loop_
_entity_poly.entity_id
_entity_poly.type
_entity_poly.pdbx_seq_one_letter_code
_entity_poly.pdbx_strand_id
1 'polypeptide(L)'
;MGELVPGGNLALPDGALTIRVPGPFDLSALITGADGKVAGDADFVFFNQPSAPGARLHGDTLALHPRRLRPDAERITVVVSPADPATPLGRLPVPALTVLADGGVPVARFTPPRPAQETLLLLAEVYRRGGRWKVRALGQGYADGLAGLARDFGVDVADDGPRPAAPAPSPPQGQRSAPGGPLEVVNAARARAGAPPLTLDTRLTAAAEAHAGAMATAGRLAMEGPDGISLFHRIATAGYRCLTVDEHLISGPRTPEGFVDYCLSDAERRGPFGDPAVVHIGLGRAVGPGGDIFWTAVWARPFTPDGLGRLTSEVIALTNAERAAARLAPLTPEPRLTTAAQRHSDDMVARDFYSHTGPEGQQPWDRARAAGAGHRGIGENIACGQRSAAEVVRGWMDSPGHRANILKPDFTHIGVGYTTGSRAGTYWTQVFGGV
;
A
#
# COMPACT_ATOMS: atom_id res chain seq x y z
N MET A 1 -24.94 28.11 3.98
CA MET A 1 -24.77 26.64 4.04
C MET A 1 -26.09 25.98 3.65
N GLY A 2 -26.11 25.21 2.55
CA GLY A 2 -27.31 24.48 2.14
C GLY A 2 -27.39 23.11 2.80
N GLU A 3 -28.52 22.78 3.40
CA GLU A 3 -28.81 21.41 3.85
C GLU A 3 -29.27 20.59 2.64
N LEU A 4 -28.56 19.51 2.33
CA LEU A 4 -28.92 18.60 1.25
C LEU A 4 -29.82 17.48 1.78
N VAL A 5 -30.79 17.09 0.96
CA VAL A 5 -31.57 15.85 1.14
C VAL A 5 -31.01 14.77 0.20
N PRO A 6 -31.29 13.47 0.43
CA PRO A 6 -30.89 12.42 -0.52
C PRO A 6 -31.33 12.76 -1.95
N GLY A 7 -30.41 12.66 -2.91
CA GLY A 7 -30.59 13.06 -4.32
C GLY A 7 -30.47 14.58 -4.59
N GLY A 8 -30.49 15.40 -3.55
CA GLY A 8 -30.29 16.85 -3.63
C GLY A 8 -28.87 17.21 -4.09
N ASN A 9 -28.74 18.28 -4.88
CA ASN A 9 -27.44 18.72 -5.39
C ASN A 9 -27.27 20.24 -5.35
N LEU A 10 -26.01 20.69 -5.23
CA LEU A 10 -25.62 22.09 -5.14
C LEU A 10 -24.43 22.36 -6.06
N ALA A 11 -24.38 23.53 -6.70
CA ALA A 11 -23.17 23.97 -7.39
C ALA A 11 -22.08 24.34 -6.37
N LEU A 12 -20.86 23.89 -6.60
CA LEU A 12 -19.71 24.18 -5.73
C LEU A 12 -18.99 25.44 -6.25
N PRO A 13 -18.39 26.24 -5.35
CA PRO A 13 -17.52 27.33 -5.76
C PRO A 13 -16.27 26.79 -6.46
N ASP A 14 -15.67 27.61 -7.31
CA ASP A 14 -14.37 27.31 -7.90
C ASP A 14 -13.29 27.41 -6.82
N GLY A 15 -12.41 26.41 -6.71
CA GLY A 15 -11.30 26.42 -5.76
C GLY A 15 -11.09 25.10 -5.04
N ALA A 16 -10.29 25.13 -3.98
CA ALA A 16 -10.11 23.99 -3.10
C ALA A 16 -11.40 23.76 -2.27
N LEU A 17 -11.66 22.50 -1.98
CA LEU A 17 -12.79 22.05 -1.16
C LEU A 17 -12.28 21.15 -0.06
N THR A 18 -12.96 21.16 1.07
CA THR A 18 -12.70 20.23 2.17
C THR A 18 -14.00 19.52 2.52
N ILE A 19 -13.98 18.19 2.50
CA ILE A 19 -15.09 17.34 2.91
C ILE A 19 -14.74 16.73 4.25
N ARG A 20 -15.59 16.90 5.25
CA ARG A 20 -15.37 16.39 6.60
C ARG A 20 -16.50 15.48 7.04
N VAL A 21 -16.16 14.33 7.59
CA VAL A 21 -17.11 13.35 8.13
C VAL A 21 -16.63 12.86 9.50
N PRO A 22 -16.93 13.59 10.59
CA PRO A 22 -16.44 13.26 11.92
C PRO A 22 -17.16 12.03 12.49
N GLY A 23 -16.43 11.20 13.23
CA GLY A 23 -16.99 10.06 13.95
C GLY A 23 -16.10 8.81 13.85
N PRO A 24 -16.60 7.65 14.32
CA PRO A 24 -15.89 6.37 14.28
C PRO A 24 -15.98 5.72 12.89
N PHE A 25 -15.62 6.47 11.85
CA PHE A 25 -15.70 6.04 10.45
C PHE A 25 -14.35 6.12 9.77
N ASP A 26 -14.09 5.20 8.85
CA ASP A 26 -13.04 5.33 7.86
C ASP A 26 -13.62 6.03 6.62
N LEU A 27 -12.98 7.14 6.23
CA LEU A 27 -13.36 7.93 5.06
C LEU A 27 -12.51 7.54 3.85
N SER A 28 -13.16 7.31 2.71
CA SER A 28 -12.51 6.99 1.43
C SER A 28 -13.13 7.78 0.28
N ALA A 29 -12.43 7.88 -0.85
CA ALA A 29 -12.89 8.56 -2.05
C ALA A 29 -12.45 7.84 -3.33
N LEU A 30 -13.34 7.72 -4.32
CA LEU A 30 -13.06 7.14 -5.63
C LEU A 30 -13.16 8.22 -6.70
N ILE A 31 -12.10 8.46 -7.47
CA ILE A 31 -12.06 9.47 -8.52
C ILE A 31 -12.30 8.79 -9.88
N THR A 32 -13.45 9.02 -10.50
CA THR A 32 -13.89 8.27 -11.68
C THR A 32 -14.07 9.16 -12.92
N GLY A 33 -13.91 8.55 -14.10
CA GLY A 33 -14.14 9.17 -15.40
C GLY A 33 -15.61 9.19 -15.80
N ALA A 34 -15.87 9.58 -17.05
CA ALA A 34 -17.22 9.64 -17.63
C ALA A 34 -17.93 8.27 -17.66
N ASP A 35 -17.15 7.20 -17.78
CA ASP A 35 -17.58 5.80 -17.73
C ASP A 35 -17.94 5.32 -16.32
N GLY A 36 -17.74 6.17 -15.30
CA GLY A 36 -17.96 5.83 -13.90
C GLY A 36 -16.89 4.91 -13.31
N LYS A 37 -15.76 4.72 -14.01
CA LYS A 37 -14.67 3.85 -13.60
C LYS A 37 -13.45 4.67 -13.15
N VAL A 38 -12.66 4.13 -12.23
CA VAL A 38 -11.33 4.69 -11.92
C VAL A 38 -10.38 4.43 -13.10
N ALA A 39 -9.40 5.32 -13.34
CA ALA A 39 -8.39 5.06 -14.37
C ALA A 39 -7.32 4.07 -13.87
N GLY A 40 -7.20 3.92 -12.55
CA GLY A 40 -6.36 2.94 -11.87
C GLY A 40 -6.39 3.13 -10.35
N ASP A 41 -5.62 2.32 -9.62
CA ASP A 41 -5.64 2.29 -8.15
C ASP A 41 -5.27 3.65 -7.53
N ALA A 42 -4.43 4.45 -8.22
CA ALA A 42 -4.06 5.81 -7.82
C ALA A 42 -5.26 6.76 -7.63
N ASP A 43 -6.42 6.42 -8.19
CA ASP A 43 -7.66 7.20 -8.08
C ASP A 43 -8.54 6.78 -6.90
N PHE A 44 -8.12 5.76 -6.13
CA PHE A 44 -8.78 5.35 -4.91
C PHE A 44 -8.05 5.90 -3.69
N VAL A 45 -8.63 6.91 -3.04
CA VAL A 45 -8.08 7.56 -1.85
C VAL A 45 -8.69 6.95 -0.60
N PHE A 46 -7.88 6.39 0.29
CA PHE A 46 -8.33 5.82 1.56
C PHE A 46 -7.18 5.87 2.57
N PHE A 47 -7.38 5.37 3.79
CA PHE A 47 -6.36 5.52 4.85
C PHE A 47 -4.97 4.99 4.45
N ASN A 48 -4.91 3.96 3.60
CA ASN A 48 -3.66 3.36 3.12
C ASN A 48 -3.07 4.04 1.87
N GLN A 49 -3.90 4.74 1.10
CA GLN A 49 -3.48 5.60 0.00
C GLN A 49 -4.10 6.98 0.21
N PRO A 50 -3.56 7.79 1.13
CA PRO A 50 -4.22 9.01 1.56
C PRO A 50 -4.07 10.14 0.53
N SER A 51 -3.52 9.89 -0.66
CA SER A 51 -3.36 10.91 -1.68
C SER A 51 -3.50 10.38 -3.08
N ALA A 52 -4.17 11.18 -3.91
CA ALA A 52 -4.22 11.08 -5.37
C ALA A 52 -3.98 12.48 -5.97
N PRO A 53 -3.66 12.63 -7.26
CA PRO A 53 -3.62 13.93 -7.91
C PRO A 53 -4.93 14.71 -7.65
N GLY A 54 -4.83 15.83 -6.94
CA GLY A 54 -5.98 16.67 -6.60
C GLY A 54 -6.84 16.18 -5.43
N ALA A 55 -6.47 15.12 -4.71
CA ALA A 55 -7.18 14.68 -3.51
C ALA A 55 -6.22 14.24 -2.40
N ARG A 56 -6.52 14.59 -1.15
CA ARG A 56 -5.73 14.16 0.02
C ARG A 56 -6.62 13.92 1.21
N LEU A 57 -6.49 12.76 1.83
CA LEU A 57 -7.17 12.35 3.05
C LEU A 57 -6.27 12.56 4.27
N HIS A 58 -6.85 13.06 5.35
CA HIS A 58 -6.21 13.16 6.66
C HIS A 58 -7.26 12.98 7.75
N GLY A 59 -7.24 11.82 8.42
CA GLY A 59 -8.24 11.47 9.43
C GLY A 59 -9.67 11.50 8.89
N ASP A 60 -10.52 12.35 9.48
CA ASP A 60 -11.94 12.52 9.11
C ASP A 60 -12.16 13.50 7.94
N THR A 61 -11.08 13.97 7.30
CA THR A 61 -11.09 15.11 6.39
C THR A 61 -10.45 14.76 5.04
N LEU A 62 -11.18 15.01 3.95
CA LEU A 62 -10.75 14.88 2.57
C LEU A 62 -10.62 16.26 1.92
N ALA A 63 -9.39 16.68 1.64
CA ALA A 63 -9.08 17.89 0.87
C ALA A 63 -9.09 17.58 -0.63
N LEU A 64 -9.84 18.36 -1.41
CA LEU A 64 -9.99 18.24 -2.86
C LEU A 64 -9.55 19.52 -3.55
N HIS A 65 -8.79 19.37 -4.62
CA HIS A 65 -8.38 20.43 -5.55
C HIS A 65 -8.83 20.02 -6.94
N PRO A 66 -10.07 20.31 -7.34
CA PRO A 66 -10.64 19.80 -8.59
C PRO A 66 -9.84 20.14 -9.86
N ARG A 67 -9.08 21.26 -9.85
CA ARG A 67 -8.19 21.67 -10.95
C ARG A 67 -6.90 20.84 -11.07
N ARG A 68 -6.54 20.10 -10.02
CA ARG A 68 -5.36 19.23 -9.96
C ARG A 68 -5.71 17.76 -10.14
N LEU A 69 -7.00 17.43 -10.30
CA LEU A 69 -7.42 16.12 -10.73
C LEU A 69 -6.93 15.86 -12.16
N ARG A 70 -6.81 14.58 -12.51
CA ARG A 70 -6.49 14.17 -13.89
C ARG A 70 -7.53 14.71 -14.90
N PRO A 71 -7.16 14.96 -16.16
CA PRO A 71 -8.01 15.66 -17.13
C PRO A 71 -9.37 15.00 -17.41
N ASP A 72 -9.44 13.67 -17.30
CA ASP A 72 -10.58 12.80 -17.54
C ASP A 72 -11.46 12.58 -16.29
N ALA A 73 -11.05 13.09 -15.11
CA ALA A 73 -11.84 12.94 -13.90
C ALA A 73 -13.15 13.76 -13.98
N GLU A 74 -14.28 13.07 -13.86
CA GLU A 74 -15.60 13.69 -13.90
C GLU A 74 -16.37 13.57 -12.58
N ARG A 75 -15.97 12.63 -11.71
CA ARG A 75 -16.68 12.35 -10.45
C ARG A 75 -15.72 11.94 -9.34
N ILE A 76 -16.04 12.33 -8.10
CA ILE A 76 -15.39 11.88 -6.87
C ILE A 76 -16.48 11.36 -5.95
N THR A 77 -16.51 10.06 -5.69
CA THR A 77 -17.50 9.42 -4.80
C THR A 77 -16.91 9.32 -3.40
N VAL A 78 -17.56 9.91 -2.41
CA VAL A 78 -17.17 9.88 -1.00
C VAL A 78 -17.87 8.73 -0.29
N VAL A 79 -17.08 7.89 0.36
CA VAL A 79 -17.49 6.62 0.95
C VAL A 79 -17.10 6.58 2.42
N VAL A 80 -17.96 6.02 3.26
CA VAL A 80 -17.63 5.72 4.65
C VAL A 80 -17.90 4.27 5.01
N SER A 81 -17.02 3.72 5.85
CA SER A 81 -17.18 2.44 6.52
C SER A 81 -16.98 2.59 8.03
N PRO A 82 -17.44 1.65 8.87
CA PRO A 82 -17.09 1.60 10.28
C PRO A 82 -15.56 1.55 10.47
N ALA A 83 -15.01 2.36 11.38
CA ALA A 83 -13.59 2.27 11.76
C ALA A 83 -13.30 1.01 12.61
N ASP A 84 -14.32 0.50 13.30
CA ASP A 84 -14.31 -0.82 13.91
C ASP A 84 -15.20 -1.75 13.07
N PRO A 85 -14.61 -2.70 12.32
CA PRO A 85 -15.38 -3.60 11.46
C PRO A 85 -16.27 -4.59 12.26
N ALA A 86 -16.02 -4.78 13.57
CA ALA A 86 -16.89 -5.58 14.43
C ALA A 86 -18.19 -4.85 14.80
N THR A 87 -18.25 -3.53 14.59
CA THR A 87 -19.43 -2.71 14.88
C THR A 87 -20.17 -2.37 13.58
N PRO A 88 -21.39 -2.91 13.36
CA PRO A 88 -22.18 -2.59 12.17
C PRO A 88 -22.46 -1.09 12.06
N LEU A 89 -22.48 -0.57 10.83
CA LEU A 89 -22.69 0.85 10.58
C LEU A 89 -24.01 1.38 11.18
N GLY A 90 -25.06 0.56 11.21
CA GLY A 90 -26.34 0.90 11.84
C GLY A 90 -26.31 1.04 13.37
N ARG A 91 -25.22 0.61 14.03
CA ARG A 91 -24.99 0.80 15.48
C ARG A 91 -24.09 2.00 15.80
N LEU A 92 -23.48 2.62 14.79
CA LEU A 92 -22.68 3.83 14.95
C LEU A 92 -23.56 5.09 14.88
N PRO A 93 -23.03 6.27 15.29
CA PRO A 93 -23.65 7.54 14.96
C PRO A 93 -23.93 7.67 13.46
N VAL A 94 -24.88 8.52 13.06
CA VAL A 94 -25.16 8.74 11.64
C VAL A 94 -24.03 9.58 11.03
N PRO A 95 -23.37 9.15 9.94
CA PRO A 95 -22.22 9.86 9.36
C PRO A 95 -22.65 11.16 8.67
N ALA A 96 -22.52 12.28 9.38
CA ALA A 96 -22.86 13.59 8.85
C ALA A 96 -21.69 14.18 8.05
N LEU A 97 -21.92 14.50 6.78
CA LEU A 97 -20.94 15.10 5.88
C LEU A 97 -21.09 16.63 5.85
N THR A 98 -19.97 17.34 5.94
CA THR A 98 -19.89 18.79 5.72
C THR A 98 -18.92 19.09 4.60
N VAL A 99 -19.34 19.91 3.62
CA VAL A 99 -18.49 20.44 2.56
C VAL A 99 -18.16 21.90 2.87
N LEU A 100 -16.87 22.21 2.89
CA LEU A 100 -16.30 23.52 3.12
C LEU A 100 -15.63 24.00 1.83
N ALA A 101 -15.84 25.26 1.47
CA ALA A 101 -15.09 25.93 0.42
C ALA A 101 -13.72 26.41 0.91
N ASP A 102 -12.93 26.98 0.00
CA ASP A 102 -11.66 27.62 0.33
C ASP A 102 -11.82 28.65 1.46
N GLY A 103 -10.86 28.67 2.39
CA GLY A 103 -10.96 29.43 3.65
C GLY A 103 -11.89 28.84 4.72
N GLY A 104 -12.43 27.63 4.52
CA GLY A 104 -13.20 26.91 5.55
C GLY A 104 -14.69 27.29 5.64
N VAL A 105 -15.23 27.97 4.63
CA VAL A 105 -16.63 28.42 4.62
C VAL A 105 -17.58 27.24 4.34
N PRO A 106 -18.54 26.90 5.22
CA PRO A 106 -19.48 25.81 4.98
C PRO A 106 -20.45 26.08 3.83
N VAL A 107 -20.39 25.25 2.78
CA VAL A 107 -21.23 25.39 1.58
C VAL A 107 -22.39 24.40 1.58
N ALA A 108 -22.16 23.15 2.00
CA ALA A 108 -23.18 22.12 2.05
C ALA A 108 -23.04 21.24 3.29
N ARG A 109 -24.17 20.75 3.80
CA ARG A 109 -24.23 19.72 4.83
C ARG A 109 -25.19 18.62 4.38
N PHE A 110 -24.87 17.37 4.70
CA PHE A 110 -25.74 16.24 4.45
C PHE A 110 -25.70 15.27 5.61
N THR A 111 -26.87 14.86 6.08
CA THR A 111 -27.02 13.75 7.04
C THR A 111 -27.87 12.67 6.37
N PRO A 112 -27.30 11.49 6.06
CA PRO A 112 -28.04 10.42 5.40
C PRO A 112 -29.08 9.80 6.35
N PRO A 113 -30.08 9.06 5.81
CA PRO A 113 -30.88 8.15 6.63
C PRO A 113 -29.98 7.17 7.40
N ARG A 114 -30.46 6.68 8.54
CA ARG A 114 -29.69 5.72 9.35
C ARG A 114 -29.47 4.43 8.55
N PRO A 115 -28.21 3.98 8.38
CA PRO A 115 -27.90 2.70 7.75
C PRO A 115 -28.52 1.56 8.55
N ALA A 116 -29.01 0.52 7.87
CA ALA A 116 -29.60 -0.65 8.48
C ALA A 116 -28.59 -1.80 8.53
N GLN A 117 -28.49 -2.57 7.44
CA GLN A 117 -27.65 -3.78 7.36
C GLN A 117 -26.37 -3.56 6.53
N GLU A 118 -26.17 -2.37 5.99
CA GLU A 118 -25.12 -2.09 5.03
C GLU A 118 -23.75 -1.95 5.71
N THR A 119 -22.72 -2.45 5.03
CA THR A 119 -21.33 -2.51 5.54
C THR A 119 -20.55 -1.24 5.23
N LEU A 120 -20.99 -0.47 4.23
CA LEU A 120 -20.48 0.85 3.89
C LEU A 120 -21.58 1.74 3.30
N LEU A 121 -21.31 3.04 3.21
CA LEU A 121 -22.26 4.04 2.76
C LEU A 121 -21.61 5.03 1.78
N LEU A 122 -22.21 5.20 0.60
CA LEU A 122 -21.87 6.27 -0.33
C LEU A 122 -22.59 7.53 0.15
N LEU A 123 -21.82 8.50 0.66
CA LEU A 123 -22.39 9.72 1.26
C LEU A 123 -22.74 10.76 0.21
N ALA A 124 -21.80 11.04 -0.69
CA ALA A 124 -21.97 12.09 -1.69
C ALA A 124 -21.09 11.82 -2.90
N GLU A 125 -21.46 12.39 -4.03
CA GLU A 125 -20.59 12.51 -5.20
C GLU A 125 -20.31 13.99 -5.49
N VAL A 126 -19.05 14.32 -5.75
CA VAL A 126 -18.65 15.59 -6.36
C VAL A 126 -18.48 15.33 -7.84
N TYR A 127 -19.27 15.97 -8.70
CA TYR A 127 -19.32 15.64 -10.13
C TYR A 127 -19.31 16.88 -11.00
N ARG A 128 -18.78 16.74 -12.22
CA ARG A 128 -18.69 17.81 -13.21
C ARG A 128 -19.91 17.78 -14.14
N ARG A 129 -20.60 18.90 -14.30
CA ARG A 129 -21.70 19.05 -15.27
C ARG A 129 -21.74 20.47 -15.82
N GLY A 130 -21.72 20.60 -17.15
CA GLY A 130 -21.73 21.91 -17.81
C GLY A 130 -20.50 22.77 -17.45
N GLY A 131 -19.33 22.15 -17.33
CA GLY A 131 -18.07 22.83 -17.00
C GLY A 131 -17.89 23.23 -15.53
N ARG A 132 -18.90 23.03 -14.67
CA ARG A 132 -18.86 23.36 -13.23
C ARG A 132 -18.90 22.10 -12.37
N TRP A 133 -18.25 22.16 -11.21
CA TRP A 133 -18.35 21.12 -10.19
C TRP A 133 -19.60 21.31 -9.33
N LYS A 134 -20.23 20.19 -8.99
CA LYS A 134 -21.42 20.13 -8.14
C LYS A 134 -21.24 19.03 -7.11
N VAL A 135 -21.89 19.15 -5.96
CA VAL A 135 -22.03 18.03 -5.01
C VAL A 135 -23.45 17.51 -5.09
N ARG A 136 -23.63 16.19 -5.02
CA ARG A 136 -24.92 15.52 -4.82
C ARG A 136 -24.84 14.63 -3.59
N ALA A 137 -25.84 14.75 -2.72
CA ALA A 137 -26.03 13.84 -1.61
C ALA A 137 -26.60 12.52 -2.11
N LEU A 138 -26.00 11.40 -1.72
CA LEU A 138 -26.44 10.05 -2.08
C LEU A 138 -27.14 9.40 -0.89
N GLY A 139 -26.39 9.02 0.15
CA GLY A 139 -26.92 8.31 1.31
C GLY A 139 -27.32 6.87 0.98
N GLN A 140 -26.61 6.23 0.06
CA GLN A 140 -26.91 4.88 -0.42
C GLN A 140 -25.99 3.87 0.25
N GLY A 141 -26.56 2.87 0.90
CA GLY A 141 -25.81 1.78 1.51
C GLY A 141 -25.35 0.75 0.47
N TYR A 142 -24.23 0.09 0.77
CA TYR A 142 -23.66 -0.97 -0.05
C TYR A 142 -23.50 -2.24 0.79
N ALA A 143 -24.02 -3.35 0.30
CA ALA A 143 -24.01 -4.62 1.03
C ALA A 143 -22.67 -5.37 0.87
N ASP A 144 -22.07 -5.31 -0.32
CA ASP A 144 -20.93 -6.15 -0.73
C ASP A 144 -19.55 -5.68 -0.24
N GLY A 145 -19.52 -4.76 0.71
CA GLY A 145 -18.27 -4.28 1.31
C GLY A 145 -17.39 -3.49 0.34
N LEU A 146 -16.23 -3.05 0.82
CA LEU A 146 -15.30 -2.20 0.06
C LEU A 146 -14.79 -2.90 -1.22
N ALA A 147 -14.68 -4.23 -1.17
CA ALA A 147 -14.27 -5.06 -2.31
C ALA A 147 -15.34 -5.14 -3.41
N GLY A 148 -16.63 -5.21 -3.07
CA GLY A 148 -17.71 -5.12 -4.05
C GLY A 148 -17.75 -3.73 -4.71
N LEU A 149 -17.62 -2.69 -3.89
CA LEU A 149 -17.53 -1.31 -4.36
C LEU A 149 -16.35 -1.09 -5.33
N ALA A 150 -15.16 -1.61 -5.00
CA ALA A 150 -13.97 -1.49 -5.85
C ALA A 150 -14.23 -2.07 -7.26
N ARG A 151 -14.82 -3.27 -7.34
CA ARG A 151 -15.19 -3.91 -8.62
C ARG A 151 -16.19 -3.07 -9.43
N ASP A 152 -17.23 -2.57 -8.78
CA ASP A 152 -18.28 -1.80 -9.45
C ASP A 152 -17.77 -0.47 -9.99
N PHE A 153 -16.79 0.14 -9.33
CA PHE A 153 -16.13 1.37 -9.77
C PHE A 153 -14.88 1.13 -10.65
N GLY A 154 -14.64 -0.10 -11.13
CA GLY A 154 -13.60 -0.36 -12.13
C GLY A 154 -12.19 -0.50 -11.59
N VAL A 155 -12.04 -0.67 -10.28
CA VAL A 155 -10.82 -1.21 -9.72
C VAL A 155 -10.79 -2.68 -10.14
N ASP A 156 -9.93 -2.99 -11.09
CA ASP A 156 -9.69 -4.35 -11.57
C ASP A 156 -9.17 -5.20 -10.40
N VAL A 157 -10.08 -6.02 -9.86
CA VAL A 157 -9.76 -7.21 -9.08
C VAL A 157 -9.63 -8.32 -10.12
N ALA A 158 -8.41 -8.70 -10.47
CA ALA A 158 -8.14 -9.60 -11.58
C ALA A 158 -8.52 -11.04 -11.22
N ASP A 159 -9.46 -11.58 -11.99
CA ASP A 159 -9.84 -12.99 -12.01
C ASP A 159 -8.81 -13.74 -12.90
N ASP A 160 -7.80 -14.37 -12.30
CA ASP A 160 -6.83 -15.19 -13.05
C ASP A 160 -7.33 -16.64 -13.14
N GLY A 161 -7.96 -16.95 -14.27
CA GLY A 161 -8.15 -18.34 -14.70
C GLY A 161 -6.79 -19.07 -14.84
N PRO A 162 -6.74 -20.39 -14.59
CA PRO A 162 -5.47 -21.11 -14.50
C PRO A 162 -4.77 -21.15 -15.87
N ARG A 163 -3.60 -20.53 -15.95
CA ARG A 163 -2.69 -20.65 -17.11
C ARG A 163 -1.60 -21.69 -16.79
N PRO A 164 -1.22 -22.56 -17.74
CA PRO A 164 -0.23 -23.60 -17.48
C PRO A 164 1.12 -23.00 -17.08
N ALA A 165 1.71 -23.53 -16.01
CA ALA A 165 3.05 -23.16 -15.57
C ALA A 165 4.06 -23.44 -16.68
N ALA A 166 4.72 -22.38 -17.16
CA ALA A 166 5.92 -22.52 -17.99
C ALA A 166 7.04 -23.18 -17.15
N PRO A 167 7.88 -24.03 -17.75
CA PRO A 167 8.96 -24.70 -17.03
C PRO A 167 9.95 -23.68 -16.46
N ALA A 168 10.32 -23.87 -15.19
CA ALA A 168 11.25 -23.01 -14.49
C ALA A 168 12.62 -22.98 -15.21
N PRO A 169 13.20 -21.79 -15.48
CA PRO A 169 14.58 -21.72 -15.96
C PRO A 169 15.55 -22.13 -14.86
N SER A 170 16.63 -22.80 -15.26
CA SER A 170 17.73 -23.21 -14.38
C SER A 170 18.40 -22.00 -13.70
N PRO A 171 18.98 -22.16 -12.49
CA PRO A 171 19.59 -21.05 -11.76
C PRO A 171 20.76 -20.43 -12.55
N PRO A 172 20.86 -19.10 -12.66
CA PRO A 172 22.01 -18.48 -13.29
C PRO A 172 23.23 -18.57 -12.38
N GLN A 173 24.34 -19.04 -12.95
CA GLN A 173 25.67 -18.97 -12.35
C GLN A 173 26.07 -17.49 -12.22
N GLY A 174 26.49 -17.07 -11.02
CA GLY A 174 26.89 -15.70 -10.73
C GLY A 174 28.05 -15.24 -11.62
N GLN A 175 27.81 -14.20 -12.43
CA GLN A 175 28.87 -13.55 -13.19
C GLN A 175 29.71 -12.69 -12.23
N ARG A 176 31.03 -12.93 -12.21
CA ARG A 176 31.99 -12.01 -11.56
C ARG A 176 32.04 -10.72 -12.37
N SER A 177 31.93 -9.57 -11.69
CA SER A 177 32.01 -8.23 -12.29
C SER A 177 33.42 -7.90 -12.80
N ALA A 178 33.49 -7.03 -13.81
CA ALA A 178 34.75 -6.46 -14.30
C ALA A 178 35.38 -5.53 -13.24
N PRO A 179 36.73 -5.44 -13.17
CA PRO A 179 37.43 -4.52 -12.26
C PRO A 179 37.02 -3.06 -12.50
N GLY A 180 36.72 -2.32 -11.43
CA GLY A 180 36.26 -0.92 -11.47
C GLY A 180 34.79 -0.74 -11.86
N GLY A 181 34.01 -1.83 -11.90
CA GLY A 181 32.59 -1.78 -12.22
C GLY A 181 31.73 -1.23 -11.05
N PRO A 182 30.50 -0.76 -11.33
CA PRO A 182 29.59 -0.23 -10.30
C PRO A 182 29.34 -1.15 -9.10
N LEU A 183 29.28 -2.47 -9.30
CA LEU A 183 29.10 -3.43 -8.19
C LEU A 183 30.30 -3.42 -7.23
N GLU A 184 31.53 -3.30 -7.75
CA GLU A 184 32.73 -3.32 -6.93
C GLU A 184 32.77 -2.11 -5.99
N VAL A 185 32.46 -0.93 -6.52
CA VAL A 185 32.38 0.32 -5.74
C VAL A 185 31.28 0.23 -4.67
N VAL A 186 30.11 -0.31 -5.03
CA VAL A 186 29.01 -0.57 -4.08
C VAL A 186 29.45 -1.53 -2.97
N ASN A 187 30.09 -2.66 -3.32
CA ASN A 187 30.53 -3.66 -2.36
C ASN A 187 31.66 -3.14 -1.46
N ALA A 188 32.55 -2.30 -1.97
CA ALA A 188 33.56 -1.61 -1.16
C ALA A 188 32.91 -0.66 -0.14
N ALA A 189 31.84 0.06 -0.54
CA ALA A 189 31.06 0.88 0.38
C ALA A 189 30.34 0.06 1.45
N ARG A 190 29.75 -1.09 1.08
CA ARG A 190 29.10 -2.01 2.03
C ARG A 190 30.09 -2.63 3.01
N ALA A 191 31.28 -3.00 2.57
CA ALA A 191 32.34 -3.50 3.44
C ALA A 191 32.73 -2.48 4.51
N ARG A 192 32.83 -1.18 4.15
CA ARG A 192 33.06 -0.09 5.10
C ARG A 192 31.90 0.08 6.11
N ALA A 193 30.68 -0.27 5.72
CA ALA A 193 29.50 -0.28 6.58
C ALA A 193 29.32 -1.58 7.38
N GLY A 194 30.23 -2.57 7.23
CA GLY A 194 30.14 -3.88 7.90
C GLY A 194 29.09 -4.82 7.30
N ALA A 195 28.58 -4.53 6.10
CA ALA A 195 27.56 -5.34 5.43
C ALA A 195 28.19 -6.33 4.42
N PRO A 196 27.59 -7.52 4.21
CA PRO A 196 28.08 -8.51 3.26
C PRO A 196 28.01 -7.99 1.81
N PRO A 197 28.88 -8.48 0.91
CA PRO A 197 28.85 -8.08 -0.50
C PRO A 197 27.57 -8.55 -1.19
N LEU A 198 27.10 -7.75 -2.14
CA LEU A 198 25.96 -8.04 -2.99
C LEU A 198 26.36 -8.84 -4.22
N THR A 199 25.41 -9.62 -4.73
CA THR A 199 25.50 -10.30 -6.02
C THR A 199 24.61 -9.59 -7.03
N LEU A 200 25.09 -9.38 -8.26
CA LEU A 200 24.26 -8.91 -9.35
C LEU A 200 23.24 -9.99 -9.74
N ASP A 201 21.96 -9.65 -9.76
CA ASP A 201 20.91 -10.50 -10.33
C ASP A 201 20.57 -10.00 -11.73
N THR A 202 20.56 -10.91 -12.71
CA THR A 202 20.36 -10.56 -14.12
C THR A 202 18.95 -10.05 -14.42
N ARG A 203 17.94 -10.50 -13.68
CA ARG A 203 16.55 -10.05 -13.83
C ARG A 203 16.39 -8.64 -13.28
N LEU A 204 16.97 -8.37 -12.11
CA LEU A 204 17.00 -7.02 -11.53
C LEU A 204 17.79 -6.06 -12.41
N THR A 205 18.92 -6.52 -12.97
CA THR A 205 19.75 -5.72 -13.87
C THR A 205 18.99 -5.36 -15.14
N ALA A 206 18.32 -6.33 -15.78
CA ALA A 206 17.50 -6.06 -16.96
C ALA A 206 16.36 -5.06 -16.66
N ALA A 207 15.68 -5.20 -15.51
CA ALA A 207 14.65 -4.26 -15.09
C ALA A 207 15.22 -2.84 -14.85
N ALA A 208 16.39 -2.76 -14.19
CA ALA A 208 17.07 -1.49 -13.92
C ALA A 208 17.57 -0.79 -15.19
N GLU A 209 18.14 -1.54 -16.14
CA GLU A 209 18.58 -1.03 -17.45
C GLU A 209 17.42 -0.50 -18.27
N ALA A 210 16.32 -1.27 -18.37
CA ALA A 210 15.11 -0.84 -19.07
C ALA A 210 14.55 0.46 -18.48
N HIS A 211 14.51 0.55 -17.15
CA HIS A 211 14.00 1.75 -16.46
C HIS A 211 14.93 2.95 -16.62
N ALA A 212 16.25 2.74 -16.53
CA ALA A 212 17.24 3.79 -16.80
C ALA A 212 17.10 4.32 -18.23
N GLY A 213 16.91 3.43 -19.21
CA GLY A 213 16.66 3.79 -20.61
C GLY A 213 15.37 4.60 -20.80
N ALA A 214 14.30 4.23 -20.09
CA ALA A 214 13.04 4.97 -20.10
C ALA A 214 13.20 6.40 -19.53
N MET A 215 13.90 6.54 -18.39
CA MET A 215 14.20 7.86 -17.81
C MET A 215 15.09 8.71 -18.72
N ALA A 216 16.11 8.09 -19.33
CA ALA A 216 17.00 8.74 -20.28
C ALA A 216 16.25 9.26 -21.52
N THR A 217 15.35 8.44 -22.08
CA THR A 217 14.50 8.82 -23.22
C THR A 217 13.57 9.98 -22.84
N ALA A 218 13.01 9.96 -21.63
CA ALA A 218 12.13 11.01 -21.13
C ALA A 218 12.87 12.28 -20.66
N GLY A 219 14.18 12.20 -20.46
CA GLY A 219 15.00 13.30 -19.92
C GLY A 219 14.65 13.70 -18.48
N ARG A 220 14.06 12.81 -17.68
CA ARG A 220 13.64 13.10 -16.30
C ARG A 220 13.67 11.87 -15.41
N LEU A 221 13.87 12.08 -14.11
CA LEU A 221 13.67 11.05 -13.09
C LEU A 221 12.17 10.76 -12.93
N ALA A 222 11.81 9.49 -12.88
CA ALA A 222 10.42 9.05 -12.76
C ALA A 222 10.33 7.65 -12.14
N MET A 223 9.39 7.47 -11.21
CA MET A 223 9.07 6.17 -10.62
C MET A 223 8.44 5.21 -11.65
N GLU A 224 7.78 5.78 -12.67
CA GLU A 224 7.15 5.05 -13.78
C GLU A 224 7.76 5.49 -15.10
N GLY A 225 7.92 4.53 -16.01
CA GLY A 225 8.32 4.83 -17.38
C GLY A 225 7.23 5.58 -18.16
N PRO A 226 7.54 6.12 -19.35
CA PRO A 226 6.54 6.71 -20.24
C PRO A 226 5.42 5.75 -20.67
N ASP A 227 5.67 4.45 -20.54
CA ASP A 227 4.73 3.35 -20.75
C ASP A 227 3.78 3.11 -19.55
N GLY A 228 3.89 3.91 -18.48
CA GLY A 228 3.11 3.73 -17.25
C GLY A 228 3.54 2.54 -16.41
N ILE A 229 4.63 1.86 -16.77
CA ILE A 229 5.12 0.68 -16.06
C ILE A 229 6.09 1.11 -14.97
N SER A 230 5.77 0.77 -13.72
CA SER A 230 6.64 0.99 -12.56
C SER A 230 7.84 0.04 -12.54
N LEU A 231 8.91 0.43 -11.86
CA LEU A 231 10.09 -0.43 -11.68
C LEU A 231 9.73 -1.75 -10.98
N PHE A 232 8.81 -1.72 -10.01
CA PHE A 232 8.31 -2.92 -9.36
C PHE A 232 7.63 -3.88 -10.35
N HIS A 233 6.79 -3.37 -11.25
CA HIS A 233 6.16 -4.20 -12.28
C HIS A 233 7.24 -4.82 -13.19
N ARG A 234 8.26 -4.07 -13.61
CA ARG A 234 9.38 -4.62 -14.41
C ARG A 234 10.11 -5.76 -13.69
N ILE A 235 10.36 -5.62 -12.38
CA ILE A 235 10.99 -6.66 -11.53
C ILE A 235 10.11 -7.91 -11.47
N ALA A 236 8.80 -7.74 -11.26
CA ALA A 236 7.84 -8.83 -11.19
C ALA A 236 7.72 -9.56 -12.54
N THR A 237 7.60 -8.84 -13.66
CA THR A 237 7.56 -9.40 -15.02
C THR A 237 8.84 -10.13 -15.38
N ALA A 238 9.99 -9.64 -14.91
CA ALA A 238 11.27 -10.33 -15.06
C ALA A 238 11.37 -11.63 -14.23
N GLY A 239 10.33 -11.96 -13.44
CA GLY A 239 10.25 -13.18 -12.65
C GLY A 239 11.13 -13.15 -11.39
N TYR A 240 11.49 -11.96 -10.90
CA TYR A 240 12.20 -11.83 -9.63
C TYR A 240 11.20 -11.74 -8.47
N ARG A 241 11.27 -12.68 -7.53
CA ARG A 241 10.49 -12.64 -6.29
C ARG A 241 11.29 -11.97 -5.19
N CYS A 242 10.79 -10.85 -4.69
CA CYS A 242 11.40 -10.09 -3.60
C CYS A 242 10.49 -10.11 -2.36
N LEU A 243 11.10 -9.98 -1.19
CA LEU A 243 10.39 -9.56 0.02
C LEU A 243 10.24 -8.05 0.00
N THR A 244 11.33 -7.33 -0.26
CA THR A 244 11.32 -5.88 -0.43
C THR A 244 12.30 -5.51 -1.53
N VAL A 245 12.05 -4.36 -2.14
CA VAL A 245 12.97 -3.69 -3.05
C VAL A 245 13.08 -2.23 -2.64
N ASP A 246 14.31 -1.76 -2.53
CA ASP A 246 14.61 -0.33 -2.48
C ASP A 246 15.17 0.10 -3.83
N GLU A 247 14.92 1.35 -4.20
CA GLU A 247 15.34 1.88 -5.48
C GLU A 247 16.07 3.22 -5.35
N HIS A 248 17.14 3.38 -6.12
CA HIS A 248 17.76 4.68 -6.35
C HIS A 248 17.65 5.04 -7.82
N LEU A 249 16.90 6.12 -8.08
CA LEU A 249 16.75 6.75 -9.39
C LEU A 249 17.54 8.05 -9.37
N ILE A 250 18.65 8.10 -10.08
CA ILE A 250 19.63 9.19 -9.96
C ILE A 250 20.02 9.70 -11.34
N SER A 251 20.14 11.02 -11.48
CA SER A 251 20.70 11.66 -12.67
C SER A 251 21.91 12.50 -12.28
N GLY A 252 22.93 12.55 -13.15
CA GLY A 252 24.09 13.43 -13.00
C GLY A 252 25.43 12.75 -12.77
N PRO A 253 25.59 11.82 -11.81
CA PRO A 253 26.86 11.14 -11.57
C PRO A 253 27.40 10.48 -12.83
N ARG A 254 28.63 10.84 -13.21
CA ARG A 254 29.26 10.33 -14.44
C ARG A 254 30.00 9.02 -14.22
N THR A 255 30.44 8.78 -13.00
CA THR A 255 31.21 7.60 -12.61
C THR A 255 30.49 6.80 -11.52
N PRO A 256 30.81 5.51 -11.35
CA PRO A 256 30.24 4.70 -10.30
C PRO A 256 30.57 5.22 -8.88
N GLU A 257 31.76 5.80 -8.67
CA GLU A 257 32.15 6.43 -7.41
C GLU A 257 31.25 7.61 -7.10
N GLY A 258 31.02 8.51 -8.08
CA GLY A 258 30.10 9.62 -7.91
C GLY A 258 28.66 9.17 -7.62
N PHE A 259 28.23 8.04 -8.20
CA PHE A 259 26.93 7.45 -7.90
C PHE A 259 26.84 6.98 -6.45
N VAL A 260 27.87 6.26 -5.96
CA VAL A 260 27.90 5.77 -4.58
C VAL A 260 28.01 6.91 -3.59
N ASP A 261 28.88 7.89 -3.84
CA ASP A 261 29.02 9.09 -3.00
C ASP A 261 27.69 9.86 -2.91
N TYR A 262 26.97 9.99 -4.04
CA TYR A 262 25.64 10.59 -4.04
C TYR A 262 24.64 9.79 -3.19
N CYS A 263 24.64 8.46 -3.28
CA CYS A 263 23.77 7.62 -2.44
C CYS A 263 24.11 7.74 -0.94
N LEU A 264 25.39 7.84 -0.59
CA LEU A 264 25.85 7.93 0.79
C LEU A 264 25.71 9.33 1.41
N SER A 265 25.56 10.36 0.58
CA SER A 265 25.44 11.76 1.02
C SER A 265 24.16 12.05 1.82
N ASP A 266 23.14 11.21 1.68
CA ASP A 266 21.82 11.41 2.29
C ASP A 266 21.46 10.27 3.25
N ALA A 267 20.83 10.64 4.37
CA ALA A 267 20.52 9.71 5.43
C ALA A 267 19.50 8.64 5.07
N GLU A 268 18.55 8.99 4.21
CA GLU A 268 17.47 8.11 3.77
C GLU A 268 17.96 7.18 2.64
N ARG A 269 18.90 7.65 1.81
CA ARG A 269 19.45 6.88 0.67
C ARG A 269 20.53 5.86 1.06
N ARG A 270 21.21 6.07 2.18
CA ARG A 270 22.30 5.16 2.62
C ARG A 270 21.82 3.83 3.20
N GLY A 271 20.52 3.68 3.49
CA GLY A 271 19.93 2.48 4.13
C GLY A 271 20.38 1.15 3.50
N PRO A 272 20.22 0.96 2.17
CA PRO A 272 20.59 -0.29 1.51
C PRO A 272 22.09 -0.64 1.58
N PHE A 273 22.98 0.28 1.93
CA PHE A 273 24.42 -0.01 2.08
C PHE A 273 24.76 -0.66 3.42
N GLY A 274 23.92 -0.45 4.44
CA GLY A 274 24.10 -1.05 5.77
C GLY A 274 23.25 -2.30 6.00
N ASP A 275 22.22 -2.54 5.18
CA ASP A 275 21.29 -3.64 5.39
C ASP A 275 21.90 -5.01 4.99
N PRO A 276 22.11 -5.94 5.95
CA PRO A 276 22.66 -7.26 5.67
C PRO A 276 21.66 -8.21 4.99
N ALA A 277 20.37 -7.91 5.00
CA ALA A 277 19.36 -8.73 4.34
C ALA A 277 19.17 -8.38 2.86
N VAL A 278 19.66 -7.22 2.42
CA VAL A 278 19.86 -6.94 0.99
C VAL A 278 21.04 -7.79 0.52
N VAL A 279 20.79 -8.69 -0.44
CA VAL A 279 21.80 -9.64 -0.95
C VAL A 279 21.93 -9.62 -2.47
N HIS A 280 20.91 -9.13 -3.17
CA HIS A 280 20.94 -8.95 -4.63
C HIS A 280 20.84 -7.47 -5.00
N ILE A 281 21.44 -7.12 -6.14
CA ILE A 281 21.32 -5.81 -6.75
C ILE A 281 21.12 -5.92 -8.26
N GLY A 282 20.34 -5.00 -8.82
CA GLY A 282 20.31 -4.71 -10.25
C GLY A 282 20.83 -3.29 -10.49
N LEU A 283 21.72 -3.11 -11.46
CA LEU A 283 22.29 -1.80 -11.78
C LEU A 283 22.08 -1.49 -13.27
N GLY A 284 21.41 -0.39 -13.56
CA GLY A 284 21.18 0.12 -14.90
C GLY A 284 21.76 1.50 -15.07
N ARG A 285 22.31 1.78 -16.25
CA ARG A 285 22.85 3.09 -16.64
C ARG A 285 22.46 3.40 -18.08
N ALA A 286 21.91 4.58 -18.33
CA ALA A 286 21.60 5.07 -19.67
C ALA A 286 22.00 6.55 -19.83
N VAL A 287 22.23 6.97 -21.08
CA VAL A 287 22.56 8.36 -21.42
C VAL A 287 21.38 8.95 -22.19
N GLY A 288 20.84 10.07 -21.72
CA GLY A 288 19.74 10.76 -22.37
C GLY A 288 20.19 11.60 -23.57
N PRO A 289 19.24 12.08 -24.40
CA PRO A 289 19.55 12.90 -25.58
C PRO A 289 20.34 14.18 -25.28
N GLY A 290 20.18 14.73 -24.07
CA GLY A 290 20.93 15.89 -23.58
C GLY A 290 22.34 15.59 -23.06
N GLY A 291 22.77 14.33 -23.07
CA GLY A 291 24.05 13.87 -22.51
C GLY A 291 24.02 13.59 -21.00
N ASP A 292 22.87 13.79 -20.35
CA ASP A 292 22.66 13.45 -18.94
C ASP A 292 22.70 11.94 -18.73
N ILE A 293 23.30 11.50 -17.62
CA ILE A 293 23.41 10.08 -17.26
C ILE A 293 22.35 9.77 -16.22
N PHE A 294 21.58 8.70 -16.46
CA PHE A 294 20.55 8.18 -15.58
C PHE A 294 20.98 6.82 -15.04
N TRP A 295 20.96 6.69 -13.73
CA TRP A 295 21.23 5.46 -12.99
C TRP A 295 19.95 4.94 -12.35
N THR A 296 19.76 3.63 -12.43
CA THR A 296 18.77 2.89 -11.66
C THR A 296 19.51 1.83 -10.87
N ALA A 297 19.37 1.85 -9.54
CA ALA A 297 19.82 0.75 -8.70
C ALA A 297 18.63 0.13 -7.97
N VAL A 298 18.48 -1.18 -8.07
CA VAL A 298 17.45 -1.97 -7.39
C VAL A 298 18.13 -2.83 -6.35
N TRP A 299 17.86 -2.57 -5.08
CA TRP A 299 18.41 -3.30 -3.94
C TRP A 299 17.35 -4.28 -3.47
N ALA A 300 17.64 -5.59 -3.50
CA ALA A 300 16.62 -6.57 -3.24
C ALA A 300 16.95 -7.48 -2.05
N ARG A 301 15.95 -7.61 -1.17
CA ARG A 301 15.81 -8.73 -0.23
C ARG A 301 15.03 -9.82 -0.97
N PRO A 302 15.65 -10.94 -1.40
CA PRO A 302 14.96 -11.98 -2.15
C PRO A 302 13.89 -12.68 -1.30
N PHE A 303 12.85 -13.19 -1.96
CA PHE A 303 11.87 -14.05 -1.33
C PHE A 303 12.47 -15.43 -1.06
N THR A 304 12.99 -15.62 0.16
CA THR A 304 13.47 -16.91 0.66
C THR A 304 12.82 -17.23 2.00
N PRO A 305 12.72 -18.51 2.40
CA PRO A 305 12.20 -18.89 3.72
C PRO A 305 12.92 -18.16 4.87
N ASP A 306 14.25 -18.07 4.82
CA ASP A 306 15.03 -17.36 5.83
C ASP A 306 14.78 -15.85 5.83
N GLY A 307 14.62 -15.26 4.64
CA GLY A 307 14.26 -13.85 4.51
C GLY A 307 12.89 -13.56 5.10
N LEU A 308 11.91 -14.42 4.82
CA LEU A 308 10.56 -14.33 5.38
C LEU A 308 10.58 -14.47 6.91
N GLY A 309 11.38 -15.39 7.44
CA GLY A 309 11.60 -15.54 8.88
C GLY A 309 12.20 -14.29 9.54
N ARG A 310 13.16 -13.62 8.88
CA ARG A 310 13.72 -12.35 9.34
C ARG A 310 12.69 -11.22 9.31
N LEU A 311 11.94 -11.11 8.21
CA LEU A 311 10.93 -10.06 8.04
C LEU A 311 9.80 -10.16 9.07
N THR A 312 9.30 -11.38 9.31
CA THR A 312 8.28 -11.62 10.35
C THR A 312 8.84 -11.33 11.75
N SER A 313 10.09 -11.68 12.03
CA SER A 313 10.77 -11.33 13.29
C SER A 313 10.92 -9.81 13.46
N GLU A 314 11.21 -9.08 12.39
CA GLU A 314 11.31 -7.61 12.39
C GLU A 314 9.96 -6.96 12.74
N VAL A 315 8.87 -7.43 12.13
CA VAL A 315 7.50 -7.00 12.46
C VAL A 315 7.17 -7.26 13.94
N ILE A 316 7.50 -8.45 14.45
CA ILE A 316 7.25 -8.79 15.86
C ILE A 316 8.07 -7.90 16.80
N ALA A 317 9.35 -7.65 16.48
CA ALA A 317 10.21 -6.80 17.28
C ALA A 317 9.69 -5.36 17.35
N LEU A 318 9.28 -4.79 16.22
CA LEU A 318 8.68 -3.45 16.14
C LEU A 318 7.34 -3.39 16.88
N THR A 319 6.49 -4.41 16.74
CA THR A 319 5.24 -4.52 17.50
C THR A 319 5.49 -4.55 19.00
N ASN A 320 6.51 -5.30 19.45
CA ASN A 320 6.89 -5.37 20.86
C ASN A 320 7.51 -4.07 21.37
N ALA A 321 8.16 -3.27 20.52
CA ALA A 321 8.63 -1.94 20.88
C ALA A 321 7.45 -0.99 21.19
N GLU A 322 6.38 -1.03 20.39
CA GLU A 322 5.15 -0.28 20.65
C GLU A 322 4.48 -0.70 21.97
N ARG A 323 4.43 -2.01 22.24
CA ARG A 323 3.92 -2.54 23.51
C ARG A 323 4.78 -2.13 24.70
N ALA A 324 6.11 -2.14 24.55
CA ALA A 324 7.02 -1.68 25.60
C ALA A 324 6.84 -0.18 25.90
N ALA A 325 6.65 0.65 24.86
CA ALA A 325 6.32 2.07 25.03
C ALA A 325 5.00 2.28 25.80
N ALA A 326 4.03 1.37 25.62
CA ALA A 326 2.79 1.31 26.38
C ALA A 326 2.88 0.57 27.73
N ARG A 327 4.08 0.14 28.16
CA ARG A 327 4.34 -0.61 29.41
C ARG A 327 3.62 -1.97 29.48
N LEU A 328 3.44 -2.63 28.34
CA LEU A 328 2.87 -3.97 28.23
C LEU A 328 3.97 -5.03 28.08
N ALA A 329 3.65 -6.25 28.50
CA ALA A 329 4.52 -7.40 28.27
C ALA A 329 4.68 -7.68 26.76
N PRO A 330 5.88 -8.10 26.30
CA PRO A 330 6.09 -8.45 24.90
C PRO A 330 5.28 -9.69 24.52
N LEU A 331 4.85 -9.75 23.27
CA LEU A 331 4.21 -10.90 22.66
C LEU A 331 5.26 -11.96 22.31
N THR A 332 4.95 -13.22 22.62
CA THR A 332 5.77 -14.38 22.26
C THR A 332 5.40 -14.88 20.86
N PRO A 333 6.36 -15.06 19.94
CA PRO A 333 6.09 -15.69 18.65
C PRO A 333 5.48 -17.10 18.84
N GLU A 334 4.38 -17.38 18.13
CA GLU A 334 3.72 -18.70 18.17
C GLU A 334 3.59 -19.28 16.75
N PRO A 335 4.30 -20.38 16.42
CA PRO A 335 4.34 -20.95 15.08
C PRO A 335 2.98 -21.31 14.47
N ARG A 336 2.00 -21.72 15.29
CA ARG A 336 0.65 -22.05 14.80
C ARG A 336 -0.13 -20.80 14.38
N LEU A 337 0.02 -19.68 15.10
CA LEU A 337 -0.54 -18.40 14.69
C LEU A 337 0.15 -17.87 13.43
N THR A 338 1.47 -18.05 13.31
CA THR A 338 2.22 -17.71 12.09
C THR A 338 1.71 -18.51 10.89
N THR A 339 1.42 -19.80 11.08
CA THR A 339 0.84 -20.65 10.03
C THR A 339 -0.53 -20.15 9.58
N ALA A 340 -1.39 -19.75 10.53
CA ALA A 340 -2.70 -19.16 10.21
C ALA A 340 -2.57 -17.84 9.45
N ALA A 341 -1.68 -16.95 9.91
CA ALA A 341 -1.44 -15.64 9.29
C ALA A 341 -0.85 -15.76 7.87
N GLN A 342 0.11 -16.67 7.68
CA GLN A 342 0.74 -16.90 6.38
C GLN A 342 -0.27 -17.46 5.38
N ARG A 343 -1.04 -18.49 5.78
CA ARG A 343 -2.09 -19.06 4.93
C ARG A 343 -3.11 -18.01 4.51
N HIS A 344 -3.51 -17.12 5.41
CA HIS A 344 -4.46 -16.06 5.08
C HIS A 344 -3.88 -15.04 4.09
N SER A 345 -2.61 -14.67 4.26
CA SER A 345 -1.92 -13.76 3.32
C SER A 345 -1.80 -14.40 1.93
N ASP A 346 -1.38 -15.67 1.86
CA ASP A 346 -1.30 -16.43 0.61
C ASP A 346 -2.67 -16.57 -0.06
N ASP A 347 -3.72 -16.77 0.75
CA ASP A 347 -5.09 -16.91 0.28
C ASP A 347 -5.65 -15.60 -0.31
N MET A 348 -5.41 -14.47 0.36
CA MET A 348 -5.76 -13.13 -0.13
C MET A 348 -5.14 -12.84 -1.50
N VAL A 349 -3.89 -13.27 -1.72
CA VAL A 349 -3.24 -13.16 -3.03
C VAL A 349 -3.79 -14.16 -4.04
N ALA A 350 -3.91 -15.44 -3.65
CA ALA A 350 -4.29 -16.50 -4.59
C ALA A 350 -5.72 -16.36 -5.12
N ARG A 351 -6.59 -15.69 -4.38
CA ARG A 351 -8.02 -15.54 -4.70
C ARG A 351 -8.46 -14.07 -4.80
N ASP A 352 -7.48 -13.18 -4.93
CA ASP A 352 -7.63 -11.74 -5.13
C ASP A 352 -8.73 -11.08 -4.27
N PHE A 353 -8.58 -11.23 -2.96
CA PHE A 353 -9.47 -10.60 -1.99
C PHE A 353 -8.69 -9.94 -0.86
N TYR A 354 -9.32 -8.98 -0.18
CA TYR A 354 -8.76 -8.32 0.99
C TYR A 354 -9.83 -8.19 2.06
N SER A 355 -9.78 -9.10 3.05
CA SER A 355 -10.80 -9.23 4.09
C SER A 355 -10.26 -10.08 5.26
N HIS A 356 -10.73 -9.79 6.47
CA HIS A 356 -10.51 -10.66 7.63
C HIS A 356 -11.25 -12.00 7.51
N THR A 357 -12.40 -11.98 6.83
CA THR A 357 -13.22 -13.16 6.55
C THR A 357 -12.78 -13.76 5.23
N GLY A 358 -12.44 -15.05 5.23
CA GLY A 358 -12.17 -15.77 3.99
C GLY A 358 -13.43 -15.95 3.14
N PRO A 359 -13.30 -16.25 1.83
CA PRO A 359 -14.43 -16.47 0.91
C PRO A 359 -15.41 -17.56 1.35
N GLU A 360 -14.96 -18.56 2.10
CA GLU A 360 -15.83 -19.59 2.69
C GLU A 360 -16.45 -19.17 4.04
N GLY A 361 -16.28 -17.91 4.45
CA GLY A 361 -16.80 -17.37 5.71
C GLY A 361 -15.91 -17.61 6.93
N GLN A 362 -14.74 -18.24 6.76
CA GLN A 362 -13.81 -18.55 7.86
C GLN A 362 -13.28 -17.28 8.52
N GLN A 363 -13.37 -17.24 9.85
CA GLN A 363 -12.92 -16.13 10.67
C GLN A 363 -11.48 -16.37 11.16
N PRO A 364 -10.78 -15.33 11.68
CA PRO A 364 -9.41 -15.49 12.17
C PRO A 364 -9.24 -16.59 13.22
N TRP A 365 -10.21 -16.76 14.12
CA TRP A 365 -10.19 -17.83 15.13
C TRP A 365 -10.40 -19.22 14.54
N ASP A 366 -11.18 -19.36 13.46
CA ASP A 366 -11.32 -20.65 12.78
C ASP A 366 -10.02 -21.05 12.10
N ARG A 367 -9.34 -20.08 11.46
CA ARG A 367 -8.01 -20.30 10.85
C ARG A 367 -6.96 -20.62 11.90
N ALA A 368 -6.93 -19.91 13.03
CA ALA A 368 -6.04 -20.20 14.15
C ALA A 368 -6.27 -21.62 14.72
N ARG A 369 -7.54 -22.00 14.94
CA ARG A 369 -7.91 -23.35 15.39
C ARG A 369 -7.54 -24.43 14.37
N ALA A 370 -7.74 -24.18 13.08
CA ALA A 370 -7.35 -25.10 12.00
C ALA A 370 -5.82 -25.27 11.90
N ALA A 371 -5.04 -24.25 12.30
CA ALA A 371 -3.60 -24.35 12.47
C ALA A 371 -3.18 -24.98 13.81
N GLY A 372 -4.14 -25.37 14.66
CA GLY A 372 -3.91 -26.02 15.96
C GLY A 372 -3.61 -25.06 17.11
N ALA A 373 -3.81 -23.75 16.95
CA ALA A 373 -3.61 -22.79 18.03
C ALA A 373 -4.76 -22.88 19.05
N GLY A 374 -4.41 -23.04 20.34
CA GLY A 374 -5.38 -23.28 21.43
C GLY A 374 -5.78 -22.05 22.24
N HIS A 375 -5.64 -20.84 21.67
CA HIS A 375 -5.95 -19.59 22.37
C HIS A 375 -7.45 -19.31 22.40
N ARG A 376 -7.94 -18.71 23.49
CA ARG A 376 -9.36 -18.36 23.65
C ARG A 376 -9.67 -17.00 23.03
N GLY A 377 -8.78 -16.02 23.25
CA GLY A 377 -8.80 -14.75 22.55
C GLY A 377 -7.97 -14.82 21.27
N ILE A 378 -8.58 -14.49 20.13
CA ILE A 378 -7.90 -14.30 18.84
C ILE A 378 -8.22 -12.89 18.33
N GLY A 379 -7.19 -12.18 17.86
CA GLY A 379 -7.32 -10.91 17.15
C GLY A 379 -6.52 -10.95 15.85
N GLU A 380 -6.86 -10.09 14.90
CA GLU A 380 -6.15 -10.00 13.63
C GLU A 380 -6.04 -8.56 13.15
N ASN A 381 -4.87 -8.21 12.64
CA ASN A 381 -4.65 -7.05 11.80
C ASN A 381 -4.23 -7.53 10.41
N ILE A 382 -4.76 -6.92 9.35
CA ILE A 382 -4.30 -7.15 7.97
C ILE A 382 -3.81 -5.84 7.37
N ALA A 383 -2.90 -5.92 6.40
CA ALA A 383 -2.46 -4.77 5.63
C ALA A 383 -2.07 -5.21 4.21
N CYS A 384 -2.10 -4.28 3.26
CA CYS A 384 -1.53 -4.47 1.94
C CYS A 384 -0.81 -3.21 1.45
N GLY A 385 0.12 -3.35 0.50
CA GLY A 385 0.88 -2.24 -0.09
C GLY A 385 2.08 -1.70 0.69
N GLN A 386 2.23 -1.99 1.99
CA GLN A 386 3.42 -1.56 2.73
C GLN A 386 4.65 -2.37 2.35
N ARG A 387 5.76 -1.67 2.10
CA ARG A 387 6.97 -2.24 1.51
C ARG A 387 7.99 -2.67 2.56
N SER A 388 7.72 -2.46 3.85
CA SER A 388 8.63 -2.81 4.94
C SER A 388 7.90 -3.13 6.25
N ALA A 389 8.61 -3.82 7.15
CA ALA A 389 8.13 -4.10 8.51
C ALA A 389 7.82 -2.81 9.30
N ALA A 390 8.66 -1.78 9.14
CA ALA A 390 8.46 -0.48 9.79
C ALA A 390 7.23 0.26 9.27
N GLU A 391 7.00 0.22 7.95
CA GLU A 391 5.84 0.86 7.32
C GLU A 391 4.54 0.17 7.73
N VAL A 392 4.49 -1.17 7.75
CA VAL A 392 3.27 -1.90 8.15
C VAL A 392 2.94 -1.73 9.63
N VAL A 393 3.93 -1.79 10.53
CA VAL A 393 3.68 -1.58 11.97
C VAL A 393 3.23 -0.15 12.25
N ARG A 394 3.83 0.85 11.58
CA ARG A 394 3.37 2.24 11.67
C ARG A 394 1.93 2.38 11.18
N GLY A 395 1.61 1.79 10.02
CA GLY A 395 0.26 1.80 9.47
C GLY A 395 -0.78 1.18 10.42
N TRP A 396 -0.43 0.09 11.11
CA TRP A 396 -1.28 -0.48 12.15
C TRP A 396 -1.40 0.42 13.38
N MET A 397 -0.35 1.10 13.80
CA MET A 397 -0.39 2.02 14.95
C MET A 397 -1.16 3.32 14.68
N ASP A 398 -1.19 3.76 13.42
CA ASP A 398 -1.95 4.94 12.98
C ASP A 398 -3.46 4.63 12.83
N SER A 399 -3.82 3.34 12.72
CA SER A 399 -5.22 2.87 12.71
C SER A 399 -5.71 2.55 14.13
N PRO A 400 -6.75 3.24 14.65
CA PRO A 400 -7.25 2.99 16.01
C PRO A 400 -7.64 1.53 16.28
N GLY A 401 -8.27 0.86 15.32
CA GLY A 401 -8.67 -0.54 15.45
C GLY A 401 -7.49 -1.50 15.53
N HIS A 402 -6.53 -1.38 14.60
CA HIS A 402 -5.33 -2.22 14.59
C HIS A 402 -4.44 -1.97 15.80
N ARG A 403 -4.30 -0.71 16.21
CA ARG A 403 -3.59 -0.31 17.44
C ARG A 403 -4.21 -0.93 18.68
N ALA A 404 -5.54 -0.98 18.77
CA ALA A 404 -6.24 -1.59 19.90
C ALA A 404 -5.89 -3.08 20.04
N ASN A 405 -5.73 -3.81 18.94
CA ASN A 405 -5.25 -5.19 18.97
C ASN A 405 -3.79 -5.27 19.44
N ILE A 406 -2.87 -4.48 18.88
CA ILE A 406 -1.45 -4.47 19.26
C ILE A 406 -1.27 -4.19 20.76
N LEU A 407 -2.05 -3.26 21.31
CA LEU A 407 -1.96 -2.83 22.70
C LEU A 407 -2.93 -3.56 23.64
N LYS A 408 -3.61 -4.62 23.20
CA LYS A 408 -4.48 -5.39 24.07
C LYS A 408 -3.65 -6.18 25.10
N PRO A 409 -3.85 -5.97 26.42
CA PRO A 409 -3.06 -6.67 27.45
C PRO A 409 -3.25 -8.19 27.47
N ASP A 410 -4.46 -8.66 27.13
CA ASP A 410 -4.80 -10.10 27.18
C ASP A 410 -4.11 -10.92 26.09
N PHE A 411 -3.61 -10.26 25.04
CA PHE A 411 -2.80 -10.93 24.03
C PHE A 411 -1.37 -11.11 24.53
N THR A 412 -0.92 -12.35 24.44
CA THR A 412 0.38 -12.83 24.93
C THR A 412 1.22 -13.47 23.81
N HIS A 413 0.59 -13.86 22.70
CA HIS A 413 1.22 -14.54 21.58
C HIS A 413 0.93 -13.82 20.26
N ILE A 414 1.82 -13.98 19.29
CA ILE A 414 1.73 -13.36 17.97
C ILE A 414 2.21 -14.32 16.87
N GLY A 415 1.55 -14.28 15.72
CA GLY A 415 2.03 -14.83 14.46
C GLY A 415 1.93 -13.80 13.34
N VAL A 416 2.86 -13.82 12.41
CA VAL A 416 2.89 -12.88 11.28
C VAL A 416 3.01 -13.65 9.97
N GLY A 417 2.17 -13.31 9.01
CA GLY A 417 2.20 -13.78 7.64
C GLY A 417 2.57 -12.66 6.68
N TYR A 418 3.30 -13.00 5.63
CA TYR A 418 3.65 -12.07 4.57
C TYR A 418 3.69 -12.78 3.22
N THR A 419 3.10 -12.16 2.21
CA THR A 419 3.24 -12.64 0.84
C THR A 419 3.25 -11.47 -0.14
N THR A 420 3.75 -11.73 -1.34
CA THR A 420 3.79 -10.75 -2.44
C THR A 420 2.98 -11.26 -3.62
N GLY A 421 2.17 -10.40 -4.22
CA GLY A 421 1.34 -10.75 -5.37
C GLY A 421 0.20 -9.75 -5.57
N SER A 422 -0.59 -9.99 -6.62
CA SER A 422 -1.69 -9.14 -7.12
C SER A 422 -1.26 -7.66 -7.37
N ARG A 423 -2.23 -6.77 -7.61
CA ARG A 423 -1.98 -5.33 -7.86
C ARG A 423 -1.56 -4.56 -6.62
N ALA A 424 -1.96 -5.01 -5.42
CA ALA A 424 -1.57 -4.37 -4.17
C ALA A 424 -0.10 -4.63 -3.77
N GLY A 425 0.59 -5.53 -4.48
CA GLY A 425 2.03 -5.78 -4.37
C GLY A 425 2.44 -6.65 -3.17
N THR A 426 1.94 -6.33 -1.97
CA THR A 426 2.31 -6.99 -0.72
C THR A 426 1.10 -7.17 0.19
N TYR A 427 1.05 -8.28 0.93
CA TYR A 427 -0.01 -8.59 1.88
C TYR A 427 0.60 -9.04 3.21
N TRP A 428 0.07 -8.51 4.30
CA TRP A 428 0.51 -8.72 5.66
C TRP A 428 -0.67 -9.17 6.52
N THR A 429 -0.45 -10.16 7.36
CA THR A 429 -1.40 -10.56 8.40
C THR A 429 -0.67 -10.69 9.73
N GLN A 430 -1.23 -10.13 10.79
CA GLN A 430 -0.76 -10.26 12.15
C GLN A 430 -1.89 -10.86 13.00
N VAL A 431 -1.69 -12.07 13.51
CA VAL A 431 -2.66 -12.78 14.34
C VAL A 431 -2.16 -12.82 15.78
N PHE A 432 -3.04 -12.47 16.72
CA PHE A 432 -2.76 -12.48 18.15
C PHE A 432 -3.45 -13.63 18.86
N GLY A 433 -2.82 -14.14 19.91
CA GLY A 433 -3.36 -15.16 20.79
C GLY A 433 -3.33 -14.75 22.26
N GLY A 434 -4.40 -15.01 22.99
CA GLY A 434 -4.57 -14.66 24.39
C GLY A 434 -5.45 -15.62 25.19
N VAL A 435 -5.63 -15.28 26.47
CA VAL A 435 -6.48 -16.00 27.42
C VAL A 435 -7.96 -15.71 27.26
#